data_AF-A0A918WPD2-F1
#
_entry.id   AF-A0A918WPD2-F1
#
_cell.length_a   1.000
_cell.length_b   1.000
_cell.length_c   1.000
_cell.angle_alpha   90.00
_cell.angle_beta   90.00
_cell.angle_gamma   90.00
#
_symmetry.space_group_name_H-M   'P 1'
#
loop_
_entity.id
_entity.type
_entity.pdbx_description
1 polymer ?
#
loop_
_entity_poly.entity_id
_entity_poly.type
_entity_poly.pdbx_seq_one_letter_code
_entity_poly.pdbx_strand_id
1 'polypeptide(L)'
;MKTKLKAFALIFTCLSGLVVVRFYGAQLGMIGSLIEMQSPGLIADSSWLRLLETDPENDGLNSYSVLADRNSNVAIPIALKHVKSDDDYLWLNAASYLGDCNRPESIPYLIKALRHTAWRSLDERVGCLEVLTGQNYGRDFDGWRTWYLSGQPEFVPDWESSLGYSPRL
;
A
#
# COMPACT_ATOMS: atom_id res chain seq x y z
N MET A 1 8.89 37.28 -34.46
CA MET A 1 8.48 37.53 -33.05
C MET A 1 7.32 36.63 -32.60
N LYS A 2 6.18 36.59 -33.32
CA LYS A 2 4.99 35.79 -32.95
C LYS A 2 5.24 34.28 -32.79
N THR A 3 6.06 33.66 -33.65
CA THR A 3 6.37 32.22 -33.57
C THR A 3 7.17 31.85 -32.32
N LYS A 4 8.14 32.68 -31.93
CA LYS A 4 8.93 32.49 -30.70
C LYS A 4 8.06 32.62 -29.44
N LEU A 5 7.11 33.56 -29.44
CA LEU A 5 6.17 33.74 -28.33
C LEU A 5 5.22 32.55 -28.18
N LYS A 6 4.70 32.01 -29.29
CA LYS A 6 3.88 30.78 -29.28
C LYS A 6 4.65 29.57 -28.78
N ALA A 7 5.91 29.41 -29.22
CA ALA A 7 6.77 28.33 -28.76
C ALA A 7 7.05 28.43 -27.25
N PHE A 8 7.33 29.64 -26.76
CA PHE A 8 7.55 29.88 -25.33
C PHE A 8 6.30 29.58 -24.50
N ALA A 9 5.12 30.03 -24.94
CA ALA A 9 3.86 29.74 -24.27
C ALA A 9 3.58 28.23 -24.22
N LEU A 10 3.83 27.50 -25.32
CA LEU A 10 3.66 26.05 -25.36
C LEU A 10 4.59 25.34 -24.38
N ILE A 11 5.88 25.69 -24.37
CA ILE A 11 6.87 25.13 -23.43
C ILE A 11 6.43 25.38 -21.98
N PHE A 12 6.02 26.61 -21.66
CA PHE A 12 5.57 26.95 -20.32
C PHE A 12 4.36 26.11 -19.89
N THR A 13 3.36 25.96 -20.76
CA THR A 13 2.18 25.12 -20.49
C THR A 13 2.57 23.65 -20.27
N CYS A 14 3.45 23.10 -21.10
CA CYS A 14 3.93 21.73 -20.95
C CYS A 14 4.69 21.52 -19.62
N LEU A 15 5.58 22.44 -19.26
CA LEU A 15 6.33 22.38 -18.00
C LEU A 15 5.39 22.49 -16.79
N SER A 16 4.40 23.38 -16.86
CA SER A 16 3.41 23.55 -15.79
C SER A 16 2.57 22.29 -15.62
N GLY A 17 2.12 21.69 -16.74
CA GLY A 17 1.41 20.42 -16.74
C GLY A 17 2.25 19.29 -16.14
N LEU A 18 3.53 19.21 -16.49
CA LEU A 18 4.45 18.22 -15.93
C LEU A 18 4.64 18.38 -14.42
N VAL A 19 4.74 19.61 -13.92
CA VAL A 19 4.82 19.89 -12.48
C VAL A 19 3.55 19.43 -11.77
N VAL A 20 2.38 19.71 -12.32
CA VAL A 20 1.10 19.25 -11.76
C VAL A 20 1.05 17.72 -11.72
N VAL A 21 1.37 17.04 -12.83
CA VAL A 21 1.38 15.57 -12.86
C VAL A 21 2.38 15.00 -11.86
N ARG A 22 3.58 15.59 -11.74
CA ARG A 22 4.61 15.07 -10.84
C ARG A 22 4.21 15.16 -9.37
N PHE A 23 3.58 16.24 -8.94
CA PHE A 23 3.30 16.49 -7.51
C PHE A 23 1.87 16.22 -7.08
N TYR A 24 0.92 16.17 -8.01
CA TYR A 24 -0.50 15.97 -7.77
C TYR A 24 -1.12 14.88 -8.66
N GLY A 25 -0.30 14.11 -9.38
CA GLY A 25 -0.77 13.09 -10.31
C GLY A 25 -1.61 12.02 -9.64
N ALA A 26 -1.26 11.57 -8.42
CA ALA A 26 -2.03 10.56 -7.70
C ALA A 26 -3.46 11.02 -7.41
N GLN A 27 -3.65 12.32 -7.15
CA GLN A 27 -4.95 12.94 -6.88
C GLN A 27 -5.87 12.98 -8.11
N LEU A 28 -5.36 12.64 -9.30
CA LEU A 28 -6.17 12.54 -10.52
C LEU A 28 -6.93 11.19 -10.61
N GLY A 29 -6.88 10.36 -9.56
CA GLY A 29 -7.57 9.07 -9.50
C GLY A 29 -7.13 8.14 -10.63
N MET A 30 -8.09 7.55 -11.35
CA MET A 30 -7.83 6.63 -12.46
C MET A 30 -6.89 7.21 -13.54
N ILE A 31 -6.95 8.52 -13.80
CA ILE A 31 -6.04 9.16 -14.77
C ILE A 31 -4.60 9.13 -14.24
N GLY A 32 -4.42 9.46 -12.96
CA GLY A 32 -3.14 9.34 -12.27
C GLY A 32 -2.60 7.92 -12.33
N SER A 33 -3.47 6.93 -12.11
CA SER A 33 -3.12 5.53 -12.20
C SER A 33 -2.62 5.11 -13.59
N LEU A 34 -3.33 5.52 -14.65
CA LEU A 34 -2.92 5.23 -16.02
C LEU A 34 -1.59 5.90 -16.39
N ILE A 35 -1.37 7.13 -15.91
CA ILE A 35 -0.09 7.84 -16.08
C ILE A 35 1.04 7.04 -15.42
N GLU A 36 0.84 6.58 -14.19
CA GLU A 36 1.83 5.80 -13.46
C GLU A 36 2.15 4.48 -14.17
N MET A 37 1.13 3.76 -14.64
CA MET A 37 1.32 2.52 -15.41
C MET A 37 2.11 2.74 -16.71
N GLN A 38 1.83 3.83 -17.42
CA GLN A 38 2.48 4.15 -18.70
C GLN A 38 3.87 4.79 -18.52
N SER A 39 4.12 5.43 -17.39
CA SER A 39 5.35 6.16 -17.08
C SER A 39 5.71 6.04 -15.60
N PRO A 40 6.18 4.86 -15.16
CA PRO A 40 6.50 4.61 -13.76
C PRO A 40 7.52 5.62 -13.22
N GLY A 41 7.26 6.15 -12.02
CA GLY A 41 8.13 7.14 -11.37
C GLY A 41 7.91 8.60 -11.81
N LEU A 42 7.01 8.85 -12.77
CA LEU A 42 6.67 10.21 -13.19
C LEU A 42 5.97 10.97 -12.05
N ILE A 43 4.99 10.32 -11.42
CA ILE A 43 4.29 10.81 -10.23
C ILE A 43 5.19 10.56 -9.02
N ALA A 44 5.53 11.61 -8.28
CA ALA A 44 6.43 11.52 -7.13
C ALA A 44 5.78 10.79 -5.96
N ASP A 45 6.60 10.12 -5.13
CA ASP A 45 6.14 9.43 -3.92
C ASP A 45 5.34 10.35 -2.98
N SER A 46 5.70 11.64 -2.90
CA SER A 46 4.96 12.63 -2.11
C SER A 46 3.53 12.85 -2.58
N SER A 47 3.23 12.60 -3.86
CA SER A 47 1.85 12.68 -4.39
C SER A 47 1.04 11.49 -3.91
N TRP A 48 1.61 10.28 -3.94
CA TRP A 48 0.98 9.06 -3.39
C TRP A 48 0.82 9.11 -1.87
N LEU A 49 1.83 9.57 -1.15
CA LEU A 49 1.74 9.82 0.30
C LEU A 49 0.61 10.80 0.62
N ARG A 50 0.51 11.90 -0.13
CA ARG A 50 -0.58 12.86 0.04
C ARG A 50 -1.95 12.23 -0.22
N LEU A 51 -2.07 11.34 -1.21
CA LEU A 51 -3.34 10.65 -1.46
C LEU A 51 -3.73 9.79 -0.25
N LEU A 52 -2.79 9.03 0.32
CA LEU A 52 -3.00 8.27 1.56
C LEU A 52 -3.42 9.17 2.73
N GLU A 53 -2.90 10.40 2.83
CA GLU A 53 -3.26 11.35 3.90
C GLU A 53 -4.67 11.94 3.72
N THR A 54 -5.09 12.19 2.48
CA THR A 54 -6.32 12.94 2.19
C THR A 54 -7.52 12.07 1.85
N ASP A 55 -7.27 10.94 1.20
CA ASP A 55 -8.30 10.05 0.64
C ASP A 55 -7.76 8.60 0.56
N PRO A 56 -7.53 7.94 1.72
CA PRO A 56 -6.88 6.63 1.78
C PRO A 56 -7.73 5.48 1.20
N GLU A 57 -9.03 5.67 1.06
CA GLU A 57 -10.00 4.72 0.51
C GLU A 57 -10.12 4.85 -1.02
N ASN A 58 -9.32 5.71 -1.66
CA ASN A 58 -9.38 5.91 -3.11
C ASN A 58 -8.82 4.72 -3.88
N ASP A 59 -9.70 3.98 -4.56
CA ASP A 59 -9.44 2.71 -5.22
C ASP A 59 -8.70 2.77 -6.58
N GLY A 60 -8.27 3.94 -7.05
CA GLY A 60 -7.74 4.10 -8.43
C GLY A 60 -6.51 3.23 -8.76
N LEU A 61 -5.53 3.18 -7.85
CA LEU A 61 -4.38 2.27 -7.78
C LEU A 61 -4.05 2.21 -6.30
N ASN A 62 -3.74 1.03 -5.77
CA ASN A 62 -3.33 0.91 -4.38
C ASN A 62 -2.02 1.71 -4.18
N SER A 63 -2.11 2.90 -3.56
CA SER A 63 -0.97 3.78 -3.30
C SER A 63 0.15 3.07 -2.55
N TYR A 64 -0.20 2.15 -1.65
CA TYR A 64 0.75 1.31 -0.95
C TYR A 64 1.50 0.37 -1.89
N SER A 65 0.83 -0.23 -2.88
CA SER A 65 1.47 -1.07 -3.90
C SER A 65 2.49 -0.28 -4.72
N VAL A 66 2.12 0.92 -5.18
CA VAL A 66 3.05 1.78 -5.95
C VAL A 66 4.29 2.12 -5.14
N LEU A 67 4.12 2.44 -3.85
CA LEU A 67 5.25 2.74 -2.96
C LEU A 67 6.09 1.49 -2.62
N ALA A 68 5.46 0.32 -2.46
CA ALA A 68 6.14 -0.95 -2.25
C ALA A 68 7.00 -1.35 -3.45
N ASP A 69 6.44 -1.29 -4.67
CA ASP A 69 7.15 -1.63 -5.92
C ASP A 69 8.41 -0.75 -6.12
N ARG A 70 8.38 0.46 -5.57
CA ARG A 70 9.50 1.42 -5.59
C ARG A 70 10.47 1.25 -4.42
N ASN A 71 10.22 0.35 -3.49
CA ASN A 71 10.94 0.24 -2.20
C ASN A 71 10.94 1.57 -1.42
N SER A 72 9.85 2.32 -1.51
CA SER A 72 9.73 3.64 -0.88
C SER A 72 9.14 3.53 0.52
N ASN A 73 9.93 3.92 1.51
CA ASN A 73 9.56 3.84 2.93
C ASN A 73 8.79 5.08 3.44
N VAL A 74 8.42 6.01 2.55
CA VAL A 74 7.82 7.29 2.95
C VAL A 74 6.46 7.16 3.64
N ALA A 75 5.75 6.05 3.41
CA ALA A 75 4.42 5.82 3.95
C ALA A 75 4.40 4.94 5.21
N ILE A 76 5.56 4.58 5.80
CA ILE A 76 5.60 3.79 7.04
C ILE A 76 4.77 4.44 8.17
N PRO A 77 4.91 5.75 8.47
CA PRO A 77 4.15 6.35 9.58
C PRO A 77 2.63 6.28 9.37
N ILE A 78 2.16 6.48 8.14
CA ILE A 78 0.74 6.43 7.82
C ILE A 78 0.22 4.98 7.76
N ALA A 79 1.02 4.04 7.27
CA ALA A 79 0.69 2.61 7.29
C ALA A 79 0.52 2.08 8.72
N LEU A 80 1.40 2.48 9.66
CA LEU A 80 1.26 2.12 11.08
C LEU A 80 -0.03 2.64 11.72
N LYS A 81 -0.62 3.71 11.17
CA LYS A 81 -1.94 4.20 11.55
C LYS A 81 -3.04 3.39 10.86
N HIS A 82 -2.96 3.23 9.55
CA HIS A 82 -3.99 2.59 8.72
C HIS A 82 -4.14 1.10 8.95
N VAL A 83 -3.09 0.41 9.38
CA VAL A 83 -3.16 -1.02 9.75
C VAL A 83 -4.12 -1.29 10.93
N LYS A 84 -4.54 -0.25 11.66
CA LYS A 84 -5.51 -0.30 12.75
C LYS A 84 -6.93 0.09 12.30
N SER A 85 -7.15 0.31 11.00
CA SER A 85 -8.46 0.65 10.45
C SER A 85 -9.43 -0.54 10.49
N ASP A 86 -10.73 -0.24 10.61
CA ASP A 86 -11.80 -1.22 10.46
C ASP A 86 -12.16 -1.45 8.97
N ASP A 87 -11.71 -0.57 8.07
CA ASP A 87 -11.82 -0.77 6.62
C ASP A 87 -10.89 -1.90 6.17
N ASP A 88 -11.48 -2.93 5.58
CA ASP A 88 -10.82 -4.21 5.30
C ASP A 88 -9.70 -4.09 4.26
N TYR A 89 -9.90 -3.31 3.22
CA TYR A 89 -8.88 -3.06 2.21
C TYR A 89 -7.78 -2.13 2.73
N LEU A 90 -8.13 -1.11 3.50
CA LEU A 90 -7.17 -0.13 4.00
C LEU A 90 -6.17 -0.77 4.97
N TRP A 91 -6.64 -1.54 5.97
CA TRP A 91 -5.71 -2.18 6.91
C TRP A 91 -4.87 -3.24 6.21
N LEU A 92 -5.45 -3.97 5.26
CA LEU A 92 -4.76 -5.04 4.52
C LEU A 92 -3.65 -4.51 3.63
N ASN A 93 -3.92 -3.41 2.91
CA ASN A 93 -2.95 -2.75 2.05
C ASN A 93 -1.81 -2.16 2.89
N ALA A 94 -2.13 -1.54 4.04
CA ALA A 94 -1.13 -1.05 4.97
C ALA A 94 -0.26 -2.18 5.56
N ALA A 95 -0.88 -3.31 5.94
CA ALA A 95 -0.16 -4.48 6.46
C ALA A 95 0.80 -5.06 5.41
N SER A 96 0.34 -5.19 4.16
CA SER A 96 1.14 -5.72 3.05
C SER A 96 2.36 -4.83 2.78
N TYR A 97 2.14 -3.51 2.67
CA TYR A 97 3.23 -2.54 2.49
C TYR A 97 4.25 -2.53 3.64
N LEU A 98 3.78 -2.63 4.89
CA LEU A 98 4.67 -2.77 6.03
C LEU A 98 5.49 -4.06 5.93
N GLY A 99 4.88 -5.16 5.46
CA GLY A 99 5.57 -6.42 5.16
C GLY A 99 6.68 -6.25 4.12
N ASP A 100 6.36 -5.63 2.98
CA ASP A 100 7.32 -5.34 1.91
C ASP A 100 8.47 -4.43 2.38
N CYS A 101 8.17 -3.51 3.29
CA CYS A 101 9.16 -2.65 3.96
C CYS A 101 9.93 -3.35 5.10
N ASN A 102 9.77 -4.66 5.27
CA ASN A 102 10.38 -5.47 6.34
C ASN A 102 10.09 -4.93 7.75
N ARG A 103 8.86 -4.48 7.99
CA ARG A 103 8.42 -3.93 9.28
C ARG A 103 7.78 -5.03 10.13
N PRO A 104 8.36 -5.41 11.28
CA PRO A 104 7.79 -6.46 12.14
C PRO A 104 6.42 -6.10 12.70
N GLU A 105 6.07 -4.80 12.73
CA GLU A 105 4.72 -4.33 13.09
C GLU A 105 3.62 -4.90 12.17
N SER A 106 3.98 -5.35 10.96
CA SER A 106 3.05 -6.01 10.03
C SER A 106 2.68 -7.44 10.45
N ILE A 107 3.54 -8.15 11.20
CA ILE A 107 3.41 -9.59 11.48
C ILE A 107 2.00 -9.97 11.95
N PRO A 108 1.45 -9.41 13.04
CA PRO A 108 0.13 -9.80 13.52
C PRO A 108 -1.00 -9.58 12.50
N TYR A 109 -0.84 -8.60 11.62
CA TYR A 109 -1.80 -8.25 10.57
C TYR A 109 -1.61 -9.07 9.29
N LEU A 110 -0.38 -9.47 8.96
CA LEU A 110 -0.13 -10.45 7.90
C LEU A 110 -0.69 -11.82 8.27
N ILE A 111 -0.62 -12.21 9.56
CA ILE A 111 -1.32 -13.40 10.08
C ILE A 111 -2.84 -13.23 9.90
N LYS A 112 -3.42 -12.09 10.32
CA LYS A 112 -4.84 -11.76 10.09
C LYS A 112 -5.23 -11.90 8.60
N ALA A 113 -4.38 -11.42 7.72
CA ALA A 113 -4.61 -11.36 6.27
C ALA A 113 -4.69 -12.74 5.60
N LEU A 114 -4.28 -13.82 6.27
CA LEU A 114 -4.45 -15.19 5.76
C LEU A 114 -5.93 -15.60 5.69
N ARG A 115 -6.79 -14.95 6.48
CA ARG A 115 -8.24 -15.16 6.49
C ARG A 115 -9.02 -14.16 5.65
N HIS A 116 -8.34 -13.12 5.14
CA HIS A 116 -8.95 -12.09 4.33
C HIS A 116 -9.37 -12.64 2.95
N THR A 117 -10.48 -12.13 2.43
CA THR A 117 -11.12 -12.57 1.18
C THR A 117 -10.31 -12.26 -0.08
N ALA A 118 -9.53 -11.19 -0.05
CA ALA A 118 -8.56 -10.84 -1.08
C ALA A 118 -7.39 -11.84 -1.13
N TRP A 119 -7.62 -12.96 -1.81
CA TRP A 119 -6.71 -14.10 -1.91
C TRP A 119 -5.55 -13.91 -2.89
N ARG A 120 -5.62 -12.91 -3.78
CA ARG A 120 -4.65 -12.75 -4.88
C ARG A 120 -3.22 -12.50 -4.40
N SER A 121 -3.06 -11.85 -3.25
CA SER A 121 -1.75 -11.54 -2.67
C SER A 121 -1.40 -12.43 -1.48
N LEU A 122 -2.03 -13.62 -1.38
CA LEU A 122 -1.87 -14.49 -0.22
C LEU A 122 -0.46 -15.07 -0.13
N ASP A 123 0.15 -15.43 -1.26
CA ASP A 123 1.47 -16.06 -1.28
C ASP A 123 2.57 -15.04 -0.94
N GLU A 124 2.41 -13.79 -1.36
CA GLU A 124 3.27 -12.67 -0.99
C GLU A 124 3.21 -12.40 0.52
N ARG A 125 2.02 -12.46 1.13
CA ARG A 125 1.86 -12.29 2.59
C ARG A 125 2.52 -13.43 3.37
N VAL A 126 2.39 -14.67 2.90
CA VAL A 126 3.08 -15.83 3.48
C VAL A 126 4.59 -15.64 3.36
N GLY A 127 5.09 -15.25 2.18
CA GLY A 127 6.50 -14.95 1.98
C GLY A 127 7.02 -13.86 2.93
N CYS A 128 6.25 -12.79 3.14
CA CYS A 128 6.59 -11.76 4.13
C CYS A 128 6.66 -12.32 5.55
N LEU A 129 5.71 -13.16 5.96
CA LEU A 129 5.74 -13.81 7.27
C LEU A 129 6.98 -14.70 7.42
N GLU A 130 7.32 -15.49 6.41
CA GLU A 130 8.51 -16.34 6.43
C GLU A 130 9.81 -15.51 6.56
N VAL A 131 9.93 -14.43 5.79
CA VAL A 131 11.09 -13.52 5.83
C VAL A 131 11.20 -12.81 7.18
N LEU A 132 10.09 -12.29 7.72
CA LEU A 132 10.08 -11.51 8.95
C LEU A 132 10.31 -12.35 10.21
N THR A 133 9.88 -13.61 10.20
CA THR A 133 9.82 -14.45 11.40
C THR A 133 10.80 -15.63 11.39
N GLY A 134 11.29 -16.01 10.21
CA GLY A 134 12.06 -17.23 10.00
C GLY A 134 11.26 -18.52 10.20
N GLN A 135 9.93 -18.44 10.38
CA GLN A 135 9.05 -19.60 10.52
C GLN A 135 8.40 -19.97 9.19
N ASN A 136 7.94 -21.21 9.06
CA ASN A 136 7.15 -21.63 7.90
C ASN A 136 5.94 -22.45 8.36
N TYR A 137 4.77 -21.81 8.33
CA TYR A 137 3.47 -22.46 8.49
C TYR A 137 2.64 -22.37 7.20
N GLY A 138 3.22 -21.87 6.10
CA GLY A 138 2.51 -21.61 4.86
C GLY A 138 1.26 -20.75 5.09
N ARG A 139 0.11 -21.25 4.59
CA ARG A 139 -1.20 -20.60 4.71
C ARG A 139 -1.98 -20.99 5.99
N ASP A 140 -1.38 -21.74 6.91
CA ASP A 140 -2.02 -22.18 8.14
C ASP A 140 -2.13 -21.03 9.15
N PHE A 141 -3.31 -20.40 9.18
CA PHE A 141 -3.61 -19.33 10.12
C PHE A 141 -3.45 -19.77 11.57
N ASP A 142 -3.94 -20.95 11.95
CA ASP A 142 -3.89 -21.41 13.34
C ASP A 142 -2.46 -21.70 13.77
N GLY A 143 -1.64 -22.29 12.91
CA GLY A 143 -0.21 -22.46 13.13
C GLY A 143 0.51 -21.13 13.40
N TRP A 144 0.31 -20.14 12.53
CA TRP A 144 0.84 -18.78 12.70
C TRP A 144 0.35 -18.11 13.98
N ARG A 145 -0.95 -18.22 14.27
CA ARG A 145 -1.59 -17.66 15.47
C ARG A 145 -1.03 -18.27 16.75
N THR A 146 -0.94 -19.59 16.82
CA THR A 146 -0.39 -20.30 17.98
C THR A 146 1.07 -19.92 18.21
N TRP A 147 1.87 -19.87 17.14
CA TRP A 147 3.25 -19.40 17.23
C TRP A 147 3.34 -17.97 17.78
N TYR A 148 2.59 -17.04 17.19
CA TYR A 148 2.62 -15.63 17.59
C TYR A 148 2.25 -15.45 19.06
N LEU A 149 1.19 -16.12 19.54
CA LEU A 149 0.75 -16.05 20.94
C LEU A 149 1.75 -16.71 21.91
N SER A 150 2.47 -17.76 21.47
CA SER A 150 3.50 -18.40 22.31
C SER A 150 4.65 -17.45 22.67
N GLY A 151 4.89 -16.45 21.83
CA GLY A 151 5.89 -15.40 22.04
C GLY A 151 5.47 -14.33 23.06
N GLN A 152 4.27 -14.41 23.64
CA GLN A 152 3.72 -13.42 24.58
C GLN A 152 3.81 -11.97 24.03
N PRO A 153 3.18 -11.71 22.87
CA PRO A 153 3.30 -10.42 22.19
C PRO A 153 2.61 -9.31 22.98
N GLU A 154 3.17 -8.10 22.92
CA GLU A 154 2.56 -6.91 23.56
C GLU A 154 1.24 -6.49 22.89
N PHE A 155 1.02 -6.91 21.65
CA PHE A 155 -0.15 -6.55 20.86
C PHE A 155 -0.76 -7.77 20.16
N VAL A 156 -2.08 -7.92 20.24
CA VAL A 156 -2.86 -8.91 19.49
C VAL A 156 -4.02 -8.15 18.82
N PRO A 157 -4.10 -8.13 17.48
CA PRO A 157 -5.21 -7.49 16.79
C PRO A 157 -6.47 -8.34 16.89
N ASP A 158 -7.62 -7.73 16.60
CA ASP A 158 -8.83 -8.48 16.32
C ASP A 158 -8.65 -9.26 15.00
N TRP A 159 -8.59 -10.59 15.10
CA TRP A 159 -8.42 -11.50 13.96
C TRP A 159 -9.73 -11.94 13.32
N GLU A 160 -10.89 -11.61 13.89
CA GLU A 160 -12.19 -12.10 13.45
C GLU A 160 -12.96 -11.07 12.61
N SER A 161 -12.72 -9.78 12.83
CA SER A 161 -13.43 -8.69 12.16
C SER A 161 -12.69 -8.13 10.93
N SER A 162 -13.44 -7.45 10.06
CA SER A 162 -12.89 -6.71 8.90
C SER A 162 -12.09 -7.58 7.94
N LEU A 163 -12.63 -8.75 7.56
CA LEU A 163 -11.97 -9.72 6.67
C LEU A 163 -12.52 -9.71 5.23
N GLY A 164 -13.44 -8.79 4.94
CA GLY A 164 -14.18 -8.68 3.68
C GLY A 164 -15.33 -9.68 3.51
N TYR A 165 -15.86 -9.80 2.29
CA TYR A 165 -17.01 -10.64 1.98
C TYR A 165 -16.68 -12.13 1.83
N SER A 166 -17.23 -12.99 2.71
CA SER A 166 -17.00 -14.45 2.76
C SER A 166 -15.55 -14.87 3.10
N PRO A 167 -15.05 -14.51 4.29
CA PRO A 167 -13.67 -14.80 4.70
C PRO A 167 -13.41 -16.30 4.88
N ARG A 168 -12.12 -16.67 4.81
CA ARG A 168 -11.68 -18.04 5.10
C ARG A 168 -11.65 -18.20 6.62
N LEU A 169 -12.73 -18.73 7.17
CA LEU A 169 -12.88 -19.05 8.58
C LEU A 169 -12.50 -20.51 8.85
#